data_AF-A0A372FXC7-F1
#
_entry.id   AF-A0A372FXC7-F1
#
_cell.length_a   1.000
_cell.length_b   1.000
_cell.length_c   1.000
_cell.angle_alpha   90.00
_cell.angle_beta   90.00
_cell.angle_gamma   90.00
#
_symmetry.space_group_name_H-M   'P 1'
#
loop_
_entity.id
_entity.type
_entity.pdbx_description
1 polymer ?
#
loop_
_entity_poly.entity_id
_entity_poly.type
_entity_poly.pdbx_seq_one_letter_code
_entity_poly.pdbx_strand_id
1 'polypeptide(L)'
;MSRGFLMPTINSLRILFTAIVAVLLAAVAVPTPALAEPSTGTAERVTRYLAANPGGTVLNDNEISYRNGELIVTLDAPVGSYGVADCPAGWFCFYEWPNYGYPRGRLSSCGWQNLSDWSWQFRVESAHYNLGSGHVGFYYHDQELFRVNPSKRVHSDAGKWRNWASRVYRHCP
;
A
#
# COMPACT_ATOMS: atom_id res chain seq x y z
N MET A 1 -13.49 -66.11 -50.12
CA MET A 1 -13.20 -65.21 -48.97
C MET A 1 -12.09 -65.83 -48.14
N SER A 2 -11.10 -65.01 -47.77
CA SER A 2 -9.91 -65.30 -46.93
C SER A 2 -8.85 -66.24 -47.49
N ARG A 3 -7.54 -66.00 -47.34
CA ARG A 3 -6.72 -64.88 -46.83
C ARG A 3 -5.27 -65.26 -47.22
N GLY A 4 -4.53 -64.36 -47.86
CA GLY A 4 -3.11 -64.55 -48.18
C GLY A 4 -2.23 -64.35 -46.93
N PHE A 5 -1.19 -65.17 -46.83
CA PHE A 5 -0.19 -65.21 -45.76
C PHE A 5 1.17 -64.78 -46.33
N LEU A 6 2.06 -64.32 -45.43
CA LEU A 6 3.52 -64.09 -45.55
C LEU A 6 4.07 -62.65 -45.68
N MET A 7 4.50 -62.20 -44.49
CA MET A 7 5.85 -61.73 -44.10
C MET A 7 6.44 -60.44 -44.70
N PRO A 8 6.84 -59.49 -43.84
CA PRO A 8 7.71 -58.38 -44.20
C PRO A 8 9.20 -58.68 -43.96
N THR A 9 10.04 -58.16 -44.85
CA THR A 9 11.50 -58.14 -44.84
C THR A 9 12.07 -56.95 -44.06
N ILE A 10 12.85 -57.28 -43.02
CA ILE A 10 14.20 -56.81 -42.62
C ILE A 10 14.66 -55.36 -42.93
N ASN A 11 15.23 -54.76 -41.87
CA ASN A 11 16.21 -53.66 -41.77
C ASN A 11 15.78 -52.24 -42.12
N SER A 12 15.87 -51.33 -41.14
CA SER A 12 17.01 -50.40 -41.06
C SER A 12 16.88 -49.40 -39.91
N LEU A 13 18.05 -48.93 -39.47
CA LEU A 13 18.29 -47.59 -38.91
C LEU A 13 17.99 -47.37 -37.42
N ARG A 14 19.03 -47.68 -36.64
CA ARG A 14 19.55 -46.84 -35.55
C ARG A 14 19.22 -45.36 -35.79
N ILE A 15 18.52 -44.73 -34.85
CA ILE A 15 18.62 -43.31 -34.45
C ILE A 15 17.53 -43.12 -33.38
N LEU A 16 17.87 -42.40 -32.29
CA LEU A 16 17.00 -41.94 -31.19
C LEU A 16 16.66 -42.93 -30.06
N PHE A 17 17.62 -43.21 -29.16
CA PHE A 17 17.29 -43.53 -27.76
C PHE A 17 18.34 -42.95 -26.79
N THR A 18 18.59 -41.65 -26.89
CA THR A 18 19.24 -40.83 -25.85
C THR A 18 18.15 -40.04 -25.13
N ALA A 19 17.41 -40.70 -24.25
CA ALA A 19 16.29 -40.08 -23.52
C ALA A 19 16.15 -40.65 -22.11
N ILE A 20 17.24 -40.88 -21.39
CA ILE A 20 17.24 -41.27 -19.97
C ILE A 20 18.51 -40.64 -19.35
N VAL A 21 18.43 -40.07 -18.14
CA VAL A 21 19.52 -39.40 -17.37
C VAL A 21 19.63 -37.86 -17.49
N ALA A 22 18.52 -37.12 -17.57
CA ALA A 22 18.54 -35.65 -17.39
C ALA A 22 17.33 -35.12 -16.58
N VAL A 23 16.80 -35.89 -15.63
CA VAL A 23 15.58 -35.53 -14.87
C VAL A 23 15.81 -35.35 -13.36
N LEU A 24 17.02 -35.51 -12.84
CA LEU A 24 17.25 -35.58 -11.38
C LEU A 24 18.03 -34.42 -10.71
N LEU A 25 18.26 -33.29 -11.40
CA LEU A 25 19.08 -32.18 -10.86
C LEU A 25 18.41 -30.79 -10.92
N ALA A 26 17.09 -30.71 -11.01
CA ALA A 26 16.34 -29.44 -10.94
C ALA A 26 15.57 -29.30 -9.62
N ALA A 27 16.28 -29.42 -8.47
CA ALA A 27 15.77 -28.91 -7.21
C ALA A 27 15.93 -27.39 -7.23
N VAL A 28 14.94 -26.70 -7.79
CA VAL A 28 14.88 -25.24 -7.84
C VAL A 28 14.77 -24.75 -6.40
N ALA A 29 15.86 -24.20 -5.85
CA ALA A 29 15.84 -23.49 -4.59
C ALA A 29 14.93 -22.26 -4.80
N VAL A 30 13.69 -22.36 -4.33
CA VAL A 30 12.76 -21.23 -4.29
C VAL A 30 13.32 -20.27 -3.23
N PRO A 31 13.75 -19.05 -3.58
CA PRO A 31 14.16 -18.09 -2.56
C PRO A 31 12.91 -17.75 -1.74
N THR A 32 12.86 -18.25 -0.50
CA THR A 32 11.91 -17.74 0.49
C THR A 32 12.25 -16.27 0.73
N PRO A 33 11.31 -15.33 0.54
CA PRO A 33 11.55 -13.95 0.93
C PRO A 33 11.85 -13.91 2.43
N ALA A 34 13.05 -13.45 2.78
CA ALA A 34 13.41 -13.18 4.16
C ALA A 34 12.57 -11.98 4.64
N LEU A 35 11.63 -12.23 5.55
CA LEU A 35 11.01 -11.17 6.33
C LEU A 35 12.12 -10.58 7.21
N ALA A 36 12.47 -9.32 6.98
CA ALA A 36 13.36 -8.60 7.86
C ALA A 36 12.74 -8.57 9.27
N GLU A 37 13.51 -8.93 10.29
CA GLU A 37 13.04 -8.81 11.67
C GLU A 37 12.84 -7.33 12.02
N PRO A 38 11.74 -6.97 12.70
CA PRO A 38 11.53 -5.62 13.17
C PRO A 38 12.70 -5.18 14.05
N SER A 39 13.33 -4.06 13.71
CA SER A 39 14.26 -3.43 14.66
C SER A 39 13.49 -3.08 15.94
N THR A 40 14.08 -3.36 17.09
CA THR A 40 13.40 -3.25 18.40
C THR A 40 12.72 -1.89 18.63
N GLY A 41 13.34 -0.80 18.16
CA GLY A 41 12.77 0.54 18.25
C GLY A 41 11.51 0.76 17.40
N THR A 42 11.40 0.07 16.27
CA THR A 42 10.26 0.19 15.35
C THR A 42 9.03 -0.54 15.89
N ALA A 43 9.23 -1.75 16.42
CA ALA A 43 8.16 -2.52 17.07
C ALA A 43 7.58 -1.80 18.30
N GLU A 44 8.44 -1.17 19.11
CA GLU A 44 7.99 -0.37 20.26
C GLU A 44 7.12 0.82 19.82
N ARG A 45 7.49 1.47 18.72
CA ARG A 45 6.76 2.64 18.21
C ARG A 45 5.39 2.27 17.64
N VAL A 46 5.29 1.16 16.92
CA VAL A 46 4.00 0.60 16.49
C VAL A 46 3.11 0.29 17.69
N THR A 47 3.68 -0.37 18.71
CA THR A 47 2.96 -0.70 19.95
C THR A 47 2.44 0.55 20.64
N ARG A 48 3.28 1.58 20.80
CA ARG A 48 2.90 2.86 21.39
C ARG A 48 1.82 3.58 20.58
N TYR A 49 1.95 3.55 19.25
CA TYR A 49 0.95 4.15 18.38
C TYR A 49 -0.41 3.48 18.52
N LEU A 50 -0.46 2.15 18.51
CA LEU A 50 -1.69 1.38 18.68
C LEU A 50 -2.30 1.50 20.08
N ALA A 51 -1.48 1.66 21.12
CA ALA A 51 -1.96 1.94 22.46
C ALA A 51 -2.70 3.28 22.54
N ALA A 52 -2.22 4.30 21.82
CA ALA A 52 -2.86 5.61 21.73
C ALA A 52 -4.00 5.67 20.69
N ASN A 53 -3.97 4.80 19.68
CA ASN A 53 -4.90 4.75 18.54
C ASN A 53 -5.35 3.30 18.32
N PRO A 54 -6.29 2.79 19.14
CA PRO A 54 -6.67 1.38 19.09
C PRO A 54 -7.47 1.03 17.83
N GLY A 55 -7.51 -0.26 17.50
CA GLY A 55 -8.34 -0.81 16.41
C GLY A 55 -7.62 -1.01 15.08
N GLY A 56 -6.34 -0.67 14.99
CA GLY A 56 -5.50 -0.97 13.83
C GLY A 56 -4.87 -2.36 13.87
N THR A 57 -4.55 -2.90 12.70
CA THR A 57 -3.80 -4.14 12.49
C THR A 57 -2.43 -3.81 11.91
N VAL A 58 -1.35 -4.30 12.53
CA VAL A 58 0.01 -4.12 12.03
C VAL A 58 0.16 -4.84 10.68
N LEU A 59 0.63 -4.13 9.65
CA LEU A 59 0.94 -4.72 8.34
C LEU A 59 2.42 -5.07 8.20
N ASN A 60 3.28 -4.21 8.73
CA ASN A 60 4.72 -4.34 8.78
C ASN A 60 5.25 -3.40 9.86
N ASP A 61 6.57 -3.32 9.99
CA ASP A 61 7.24 -2.53 11.01
C ASP A 61 6.84 -1.04 11.01
N ASN A 62 6.43 -0.47 9.88
CA ASN A 62 6.13 0.96 9.77
C ASN A 62 4.69 1.26 9.36
N GLU A 63 3.84 0.25 9.12
CA GLU A 63 2.48 0.46 8.63
C GLU A 63 1.42 -0.26 9.46
N ILE A 64 0.33 0.47 9.70
CA ILE A 64 -0.86 0.00 10.40
C ILE A 64 -2.06 0.19 9.50
N SER A 65 -2.87 -0.85 9.37
CA SER A 65 -4.11 -0.85 8.62
C SER A 65 -5.30 -0.68 9.54
N TYR A 66 -6.26 0.15 9.15
CA TYR A 66 -7.57 0.22 9.79
C TYR A 66 -8.65 -0.19 8.80
N ARG A 67 -9.72 -0.82 9.33
CA ARG A 67 -10.86 -1.32 8.55
C ARG A 67 -10.44 -2.08 7.28
N ASN A 68 -9.55 -3.06 7.45
CA ASN A 68 -9.08 -3.93 6.37
C ASN A 68 -8.44 -3.17 5.18
N GLY A 69 -7.72 -2.08 5.45
CA GLY A 69 -6.94 -1.36 4.45
C GLY A 69 -7.62 -0.12 3.90
N GLU A 70 -8.76 0.27 4.45
CA GLU A 70 -9.43 1.52 4.09
C GLU A 70 -8.51 2.71 4.37
N LEU A 71 -7.98 2.78 5.59
CA LEU A 71 -6.90 3.69 5.98
C LEU A 71 -5.63 2.89 6.26
N ILE A 72 -4.54 3.30 5.64
CA ILE A 72 -3.20 2.87 6.05
C ILE A 72 -2.48 4.05 6.68
N VAL A 73 -1.92 3.83 7.86
CA VAL A 73 -1.05 4.75 8.56
C VAL A 73 0.39 4.29 8.43
N THR A 74 1.27 5.18 7.97
CA THR A 74 2.72 5.01 8.00
C THR A 74 3.30 5.86 9.14
N LEU A 75 4.13 5.30 10.02
CA LEU A 75 4.58 6.00 11.24
C LEU A 75 5.81 6.87 11.07
N ASP A 76 6.68 6.49 10.13
CA ASP A 76 7.94 7.15 9.83
C ASP A 76 8.10 7.46 8.35
N ALA A 77 8.71 8.61 8.10
CA ALA A 77 9.12 9.01 6.77
C ALA A 77 10.21 8.06 6.25
N PRO A 78 10.23 7.76 4.94
CA PRO A 78 11.41 7.18 4.31
C PRO A 78 12.66 8.00 4.63
N VAL A 79 13.78 7.34 4.90
CA VAL A 79 15.05 8.02 5.21
C VAL A 79 15.41 9.01 4.09
N GLY A 80 15.65 10.28 4.45
CA GLY A 80 16.03 11.33 3.50
C GLY A 80 14.87 12.04 2.81
N SER A 81 13.61 11.77 3.18
CA SER A 81 12.41 12.40 2.57
C SER A 81 11.79 13.55 3.37
N TYR A 82 12.48 14.05 4.40
CA TYR A 82 11.95 15.10 5.29
C TYR A 82 11.53 16.35 4.51
N GLY A 83 10.32 16.84 4.79
CA GLY A 83 9.79 18.05 4.15
C GLY A 83 9.25 17.84 2.73
N VAL A 84 9.22 16.60 2.23
CA VAL A 84 8.74 16.26 0.89
C VAL A 84 7.49 15.40 0.97
N ALA A 85 6.48 15.76 0.18
CA ALA A 85 5.26 14.98 0.08
C ALA A 85 5.51 13.69 -0.72
N ASP A 86 5.31 12.54 -0.08
CA ASP A 86 5.68 11.22 -0.60
C ASP A 86 4.48 10.27 -0.79
N CYS A 87 3.27 10.85 -0.88
CA CYS A 87 2.05 10.10 -1.08
C CYS A 87 2.13 9.19 -2.31
N PRO A 88 1.88 7.87 -2.18
CA PRO A 88 1.94 6.95 -3.32
C PRO A 88 0.88 7.25 -4.38
N ALA A 89 1.18 6.90 -5.63
CA ALA A 89 0.23 7.06 -6.73
C ALA A 89 -1.06 6.27 -6.46
N GLY A 90 -2.21 6.86 -6.76
CA GLY A 90 -3.52 6.28 -6.50
C GLY A 90 -4.10 6.59 -5.12
N TRP A 91 -3.45 7.45 -4.32
CA TRP A 91 -3.88 7.82 -2.98
C TRP A 91 -3.95 9.33 -2.79
N PHE A 92 -4.74 9.76 -1.81
CA PHE A 92 -4.49 11.02 -1.13
C PHE A 92 -3.97 10.73 0.27
N CYS A 93 -3.07 11.57 0.74
CA CYS A 93 -2.42 11.44 2.02
C CYS A 93 -2.60 12.70 2.85
N PHE A 94 -2.60 12.51 4.15
CA PHE A 94 -2.61 13.56 5.15
C PHE A 94 -1.64 13.20 6.25
N TYR A 95 -1.08 14.24 6.85
CA TYR A 95 0.13 14.17 7.67
C TYR A 95 -0.15 14.85 8.99
N GLU A 96 0.38 14.28 10.07
CA GLU A 96 0.17 14.80 11.43
C GLU A 96 0.85 16.14 11.68
N TRP A 97 1.90 16.44 10.92
CA TRP A 97 2.66 17.68 11.07
C TRP A 97 2.70 18.47 9.76
N PRO A 98 2.97 19.79 9.82
CA PRO A 98 3.18 20.59 8.64
C PRO A 98 4.41 20.09 7.87
N ASN A 99 4.50 20.49 6.61
CA ASN A 99 5.55 20.09 5.68
C ASN A 99 5.67 18.55 5.58
N TYR A 100 4.52 17.87 5.57
CA TYR A 100 4.40 16.43 5.35
C TYR A 100 5.09 15.60 6.44
N GLY A 101 5.08 16.09 7.69
CA GLY A 101 5.67 15.39 8.82
C GLY A 101 4.77 14.28 9.35
N TYR A 102 5.42 13.23 9.86
CA TYR A 102 4.80 11.94 10.13
C TYR A 102 4.24 11.81 11.55
N PRO A 103 3.24 10.92 11.78
CA PRO A 103 2.72 9.88 10.89
C PRO A 103 1.90 10.39 9.70
N ARG A 104 1.74 9.54 8.70
CA ARG A 104 0.98 9.79 7.47
C ARG A 104 -0.17 8.81 7.33
N GLY A 105 -1.40 9.31 7.21
CA GLY A 105 -2.55 8.52 6.75
C GLY A 105 -2.69 8.57 5.23
N ARG A 106 -3.11 7.47 4.60
CA ARG A 106 -3.51 7.44 3.18
C ARG A 106 -4.88 6.79 3.00
N LEU A 107 -5.69 7.41 2.15
CA LEU A 107 -7.04 6.97 1.77
C LEU A 107 -7.19 7.02 0.25
N SER A 108 -8.07 6.20 -0.29
CA SER A 108 -8.41 6.21 -1.72
C SER A 108 -9.92 6.11 -1.96
N SER A 109 -10.74 5.76 -0.97
CA SER A 109 -12.19 5.63 -1.13
C SER A 109 -12.88 6.96 -1.47
N CYS A 110 -13.92 6.88 -2.31
CA CYS A 110 -14.80 8.00 -2.66
C CYS A 110 -15.78 8.31 -1.52
N GLY A 111 -16.32 9.53 -1.51
CA GLY A 111 -17.36 9.95 -0.58
C GLY A 111 -16.85 10.41 0.79
N TRP A 112 -17.77 10.49 1.74
CA TRP A 112 -17.52 10.93 3.11
C TRP A 112 -16.82 9.85 3.93
N GLN A 113 -15.77 10.25 4.65
CA GLN A 113 -15.01 9.40 5.56
C GLN A 113 -14.78 10.16 6.87
N ASN A 114 -15.17 9.56 8.00
CA ASN A 114 -14.98 10.14 9.32
C ASN A 114 -13.60 9.78 9.86
N LEU A 115 -12.76 10.78 10.12
CA LEU A 115 -11.40 10.53 10.62
C LEU A 115 -11.40 9.99 12.06
N SER A 116 -12.48 10.25 12.82
CA SER A 116 -12.67 9.71 14.16
C SER A 116 -12.74 8.19 14.22
N ASP A 117 -13.11 7.55 13.11
CA ASP A 117 -13.22 6.10 13.02
C ASP A 117 -11.85 5.40 13.19
N TRP A 118 -10.77 6.17 13.06
CA TRP A 118 -9.39 5.70 13.13
C TRP A 118 -8.52 6.54 14.07
N SER A 119 -9.13 7.32 14.98
CA SER A 119 -8.42 8.25 15.87
C SER A 119 -7.57 9.31 15.12
N TRP A 120 -8.00 9.69 13.90
CA TRP A 120 -7.32 10.67 13.04
C TRP A 120 -8.01 12.05 13.00
N GLN A 121 -9.12 12.21 13.71
CA GLN A 121 -9.73 13.52 13.89
C GLN A 121 -8.75 14.44 14.60
N PHE A 122 -8.75 15.70 14.19
CA PHE A 122 -7.93 16.73 14.81
C PHE A 122 -6.42 16.50 14.74
N ARG A 123 -5.95 15.88 13.66
CA ARG A 123 -4.53 15.58 13.46
C ARG A 123 -3.99 15.98 12.11
N VAL A 124 -4.84 16.43 11.19
CA VAL A 124 -4.37 16.77 9.84
C VAL A 124 -3.77 18.18 9.83
N GLU A 125 -2.47 18.27 9.59
CA GLU A 125 -1.75 19.55 9.43
C GLU A 125 -1.26 19.82 8.01
N SER A 126 -1.04 18.77 7.22
CA SER A 126 -0.70 18.91 5.80
C SER A 126 -1.25 17.75 4.97
N ALA A 127 -1.33 17.93 3.66
CA ALA A 127 -1.94 16.96 2.75
C ALA A 127 -1.29 16.93 1.36
N HIS A 128 -1.41 15.79 0.70
CA HIS A 128 -0.96 15.56 -0.67
C HIS A 128 -1.97 14.72 -1.45
N TYR A 129 -2.30 15.17 -2.65
CA TYR A 129 -3.19 14.53 -3.60
C TYR A 129 -2.40 13.88 -4.73
N ASN A 130 -2.26 12.55 -4.70
CA ASN A 130 -1.60 11.78 -5.74
C ASN A 130 -2.57 10.84 -6.48
N LEU A 131 -3.77 11.36 -6.75
CA LEU A 131 -4.78 10.74 -7.60
C LEU A 131 -4.81 11.42 -8.99
N GLY A 132 -5.40 10.75 -9.97
CA GLY A 132 -5.47 11.23 -11.35
C GLY A 132 -6.51 12.32 -11.59
N SER A 133 -7.64 12.29 -10.89
CA SER A 133 -8.79 13.18 -11.09
C SER A 133 -9.59 13.35 -9.80
N GLY A 134 -10.52 14.31 -9.74
CA GLY A 134 -11.35 14.59 -8.55
C GLY A 134 -10.72 15.59 -7.58
N HIS A 135 -11.22 15.62 -6.35
CA HIS A 135 -10.64 16.43 -5.27
C HIS A 135 -10.97 15.84 -3.89
N VAL A 136 -10.20 16.25 -2.87
CA VAL A 136 -10.50 15.94 -1.47
C VAL A 136 -10.60 17.24 -0.68
N GLY A 137 -11.75 17.45 -0.04
CA GLY A 137 -11.94 18.49 0.97
C GLY A 137 -11.74 17.92 2.37
N PHE A 138 -11.15 18.72 3.26
CA PHE A 138 -10.99 18.45 4.68
C PHE A 138 -11.93 19.36 5.46
N TYR A 139 -12.74 18.79 6.34
CA TYR A 139 -13.85 19.52 6.97
C TYR A 139 -13.82 19.42 8.49
N TYR A 140 -14.26 20.49 9.13
CA TYR A 140 -14.71 20.50 10.52
C TYR A 140 -16.20 20.83 10.52
N HIS A 141 -17.03 19.92 11.02
CA HIS A 141 -18.47 19.93 10.74
C HIS A 141 -18.75 20.04 9.22
N ASP A 142 -19.54 21.03 8.80
CA ASP A 142 -19.90 21.24 7.39
C ASP A 142 -19.04 22.32 6.72
N GLN A 143 -18.03 22.84 7.43
CA GLN A 143 -17.11 23.84 6.92
C GLN A 143 -15.88 23.18 6.29
N GLU A 144 -15.63 23.47 5.00
CA GLU A 144 -14.39 23.10 4.32
C GLU A 144 -13.24 23.98 4.86
N LEU A 145 -12.25 23.35 5.47
CA LEU A 145 -11.06 24.01 5.99
C LEU A 145 -10.06 24.28 4.86
N PHE A 146 -9.82 23.25 4.05
CA PHE A 146 -8.98 23.31 2.85
C PHE A 146 -9.27 22.14 1.92
N ARG A 147 -8.69 22.20 0.72
CA ARG A 147 -8.83 21.19 -0.34
C ARG A 147 -7.52 20.97 -1.07
N VAL A 148 -7.33 19.74 -1.52
CA VAL A 148 -6.28 19.34 -2.47
C VAL A 148 -6.90 18.66 -3.70
N ASN A 149 -6.27 18.85 -4.86
CA ASN A 149 -6.77 18.38 -6.17
C ASN A 149 -5.63 18.33 -7.21
N PRO A 150 -5.83 17.86 -8.45
CA PRO A 150 -4.77 17.78 -9.45
C PRO A 150 -4.08 19.12 -9.79
N SER A 151 -4.76 20.25 -9.65
CA SER A 151 -4.20 21.60 -9.89
C SER A 151 -3.51 22.20 -8.66
N LYS A 152 -3.83 21.71 -7.47
CA LYS A 152 -3.21 22.07 -6.19
C LYS A 152 -2.99 20.79 -5.39
N ARG A 153 -1.95 20.04 -5.79
CA ARG A 153 -1.70 18.70 -5.25
C ARG A 153 -1.29 18.71 -3.79
N VAL A 154 -0.62 19.76 -3.33
CA VAL A 154 -0.09 19.82 -1.98
C VAL A 154 -0.70 20.94 -1.17
N HIS A 155 -0.82 20.69 0.13
CA HIS A 155 -1.09 21.68 1.15
C HIS A 155 -0.11 21.45 2.29
N SER A 156 0.98 22.20 2.34
CA SER A 156 2.08 21.97 3.29
C SER A 156 1.76 22.42 4.72
N ASP A 157 0.75 23.27 4.91
CA ASP A 157 0.40 23.79 6.23
C ASP A 157 -1.07 24.25 6.24
N ALA A 158 -1.89 23.62 7.08
CA ALA A 158 -3.29 23.98 7.33
C ALA A 158 -3.47 25.35 8.02
N GLY A 159 -2.38 25.96 8.49
CA GLY A 159 -2.33 27.31 9.06
C GLY A 159 -3.24 27.46 10.27
N LYS A 160 -4.15 28.45 10.22
CA LYS A 160 -5.12 28.70 11.31
C LYS A 160 -6.06 27.52 11.62
N TRP A 161 -6.14 26.54 10.73
CA TRP A 161 -7.01 25.36 10.85
C TRP A 161 -6.25 24.07 11.12
N ARG A 162 -4.98 24.15 11.54
CA ARG A 162 -4.18 22.97 11.92
C ARG A 162 -4.96 22.09 12.88
N ASN A 163 -5.00 20.79 12.58
CA ASN A 163 -5.58 19.80 13.48
C ASN A 163 -7.07 20.01 13.76
N TRP A 164 -7.85 20.59 12.83
CA TRP A 164 -9.29 20.76 13.04
C TRP A 164 -10.13 19.80 12.20
N ALA A 165 -9.57 19.22 11.15
CA ALA A 165 -10.31 18.31 10.28
C ALA A 165 -10.80 17.08 11.07
N SER A 166 -12.11 16.81 11.02
CA SER A 166 -12.74 15.64 11.64
C SER A 166 -13.28 14.65 10.60
N ARG A 167 -13.46 15.10 9.36
CA ARG A 167 -13.95 14.28 8.25
C ARG A 167 -13.32 14.76 6.93
N VAL A 168 -13.29 13.87 5.95
CA VAL A 168 -12.87 14.19 4.58
C VAL A 168 -13.97 13.77 3.59
N TYR A 169 -14.07 14.51 2.49
CA TYR A 169 -14.92 14.12 1.37
C TYR A 169 -14.06 14.02 0.11
N ARG A 170 -13.98 12.82 -0.46
CA ARG A 170 -13.36 12.59 -1.77
C ARG A 170 -14.43 12.62 -2.84
N HIS A 171 -14.39 13.62 -3.71
CA HIS A 171 -15.18 13.62 -4.93
C HIS A 171 -14.47 12.80 -6.02
N CYS A 172 -15.18 11.83 -6.57
CA CYS A 172 -14.75 11.03 -7.70
C CYS A 172 -15.59 11.44 -8.93
N PRO A 173 -14.93 11.85 -10.03
CA PRO A 173 -15.62 12.19 -11.27
C PRO A 173 -16.17 10.96 -12.01
#